data_AF-A0A4R9J4R3-F1
#
_entry.id   AF-A0A4R9J4R3-F1
#
_cell.length_a   1.000
_cell.length_b   1.000
_cell.length_c   1.000
_cell.angle_alpha   90.00
_cell.angle_beta   90.00
_cell.angle_gamma   90.00
#
_symmetry.space_group_name_H-M   'P 1'
#
loop_
_entity.id
_entity.type
_entity.pdbx_description
1 polymer ?
#
loop_
_entity_poly.entity_id
_entity_poly.type
_entity_poly.pdbx_seq_one_letter_code
_entity_poly.pdbx_strand_id
1 'polypeptide(L)'
;MATLELHLNKQYGYSCQTWLAKYLSDNYFGGKYRIWFATEIHPLNNGLSSNPLRLYEELSRITATNDYNHSRIVQLKRNLIMWVASEVSNKLTYSQAGHLIGIISKAPVKSFRPLLWRIELSRIHVTRLQNIGQFPDEYLIGDLDSNEYEVIVDA
;
A
#
# COMPACT_ATOMS: atom_id res chain seq x y z
N MET A 1 9.21 -0.13 25.28
CA MET A 1 7.99 0.26 24.54
C MET A 1 7.53 -0.94 23.74
N ALA A 2 6.25 -1.29 23.72
CA ALA A 2 5.77 -2.46 22.98
C ALA A 2 5.66 -2.13 21.48
N THR A 3 6.71 -2.47 20.73
CA THR A 3 6.82 -2.18 19.29
C THR A 3 6.44 -3.41 18.45
N LEU A 4 6.18 -3.21 17.17
CA LEU A 4 6.01 -4.32 16.23
C LEU A 4 7.27 -5.16 16.10
N GLU A 5 8.45 -4.55 16.20
CA GLU A 5 9.71 -5.28 16.18
C GLU A 5 9.79 -6.34 17.28
N LEU A 6 9.44 -5.98 18.52
CA LEU A 6 9.43 -6.93 19.64
C LEU A 6 8.31 -7.97 19.51
N HIS A 7 7.16 -7.56 18.95
CA HIS A 7 6.01 -8.45 18.81
C HIS A 7 6.20 -9.50 17.71
N LEU A 8 6.77 -9.09 16.57
CA LEU A 8 6.98 -9.95 15.39
C LEU A 8 8.39 -10.56 15.35
N ASN A 9 9.29 -10.13 16.25
CA ASN A 9 10.71 -10.49 16.27
C ASN A 9 11.41 -10.21 14.93
N LYS A 10 11.13 -9.05 14.35
CA LYS A 10 11.61 -8.62 13.03
C LYS A 10 11.91 -7.12 13.05
N GLN A 11 13.07 -6.72 12.56
CA GLN A 11 13.44 -5.30 12.50
C GLN A 11 12.64 -4.54 11.44
N TYR A 12 12.37 -5.20 10.30
CA TYR A 12 11.77 -4.58 9.13
C TYR A 12 10.51 -5.32 8.67
N GLY A 13 9.62 -4.55 8.06
CA GLY A 13 8.53 -5.04 7.21
C GLY A 13 8.71 -4.56 5.77
N TYR A 14 8.04 -5.20 4.84
CA TYR A 14 8.11 -4.89 3.41
C TYR A 14 6.74 -4.81 2.79
N SER A 15 6.57 -3.83 1.92
CA SER A 15 5.32 -3.60 1.20
C SER A 15 5.60 -3.17 -0.22
N CYS A 16 4.70 -3.49 -1.14
CA CYS A 16 4.72 -2.94 -2.49
C CYS A 16 3.48 -2.05 -2.66
N GLN A 17 3.72 -0.76 -2.84
CA GLN A 17 2.67 0.24 -3.05
C GLN A 17 2.76 0.82 -4.46
N THR A 18 1.68 1.42 -4.95
CA THR A 18 1.73 2.14 -6.22
C THR A 18 2.10 3.60 -6.00
N TRP A 19 2.78 4.21 -6.98
CA TRP A 19 3.02 5.66 -6.93
C TRP A 19 1.72 6.46 -6.76
N LEU A 20 0.62 6.05 -7.41
CA LEU A 20 -0.66 6.73 -7.26
C LEU A 20 -1.20 6.65 -5.82
N ALA A 21 -1.09 5.50 -5.16
CA ALA A 21 -1.46 5.37 -3.75
C ALA A 21 -0.61 6.31 -2.87
N LYS A 22 0.70 6.37 -3.15
CA LYS A 22 1.63 7.33 -2.52
C LYS A 22 1.15 8.77 -2.68
N TYR A 23 0.99 9.19 -3.93
CA TYR A 23 0.56 10.53 -4.29
C TYR A 23 -0.75 10.93 -3.60
N LEU A 24 -1.75 10.04 -3.58
CA LEU A 24 -3.03 10.34 -2.96
C LEU A 24 -2.90 10.55 -1.45
N SER A 25 -2.16 9.68 -0.76
CA SER A 25 -1.94 9.82 0.69
C SER A 25 -1.19 11.09 1.06
N ASP A 26 -0.08 11.39 0.39
CA ASP A 26 0.73 12.57 0.68
C ASP A 26 -0.08 13.86 0.52
N ASN A 27 -0.90 13.94 -0.53
CA ASN A 27 -1.59 15.19 -0.89
C ASN A 27 -2.97 15.34 -0.25
N TYR A 28 -3.64 14.24 0.13
CA TYR A 28 -5.04 14.30 0.56
C TYR A 28 -5.32 13.61 1.90
N PHE A 29 -4.40 12.78 2.41
CA PHE A 29 -4.59 12.03 3.66
C PHE A 29 -3.48 12.29 4.69
N GLY A 30 -2.75 13.40 4.54
CA GLY A 30 -1.74 13.83 5.51
C GLY A 30 -0.52 12.91 5.61
N GLY A 31 -0.18 12.22 4.51
CA GLY A 31 0.96 11.29 4.48
C GLY A 31 0.75 10.02 5.31
N LYS A 32 -0.51 9.69 5.64
CA LYS A 32 -0.88 8.46 6.36
C LYS A 32 -1.33 7.38 5.39
N TYR A 33 -0.76 6.20 5.55
CA TYR A 33 -0.89 5.11 4.61
C TYR A 33 -1.56 3.90 5.23
N ARG A 34 -2.65 3.46 4.62
CA ARG A 34 -3.19 2.13 4.88
C ARG A 34 -2.42 1.12 4.04
N ILE A 35 -1.63 0.26 4.69
CA ILE A 35 -0.72 -0.66 4.00
C ILE A 35 -0.79 -2.09 4.51
N TRP A 36 -0.71 -3.01 3.57
CA TRP A 36 -0.35 -4.40 3.85
C TRP A 36 1.15 -4.55 3.82
N PHE A 37 1.72 -5.29 4.76
CA PHE A 37 3.14 -5.64 4.75
C PHE A 37 3.37 -7.08 5.15
N ALA A 38 4.54 -7.59 4.76
CA ALA A 38 5.09 -8.86 5.16
C ALA A 38 6.39 -8.63 5.95
N THR A 39 6.79 -9.56 6.79
CA THR A 39 8.08 -9.45 7.51
C THR A 39 9.29 -9.75 6.63
N GLU A 40 9.05 -10.27 5.42
CA GLU A 40 10.06 -10.57 4.41
C GLU A 40 9.67 -9.97 3.05
N ILE A 41 10.64 -9.74 2.17
CA ILE A 41 10.39 -9.21 0.82
C ILE A 41 9.64 -10.25 -0.04
N HIS A 42 9.98 -11.53 0.13
CA HIS A 42 9.40 -12.64 -0.63
C HIS A 42 8.94 -13.76 0.31
N PRO A 43 7.87 -13.53 1.10
CA PRO A 43 7.36 -14.50 2.04
C PRO A 43 6.73 -15.70 1.32
N LEU A 44 7.20 -16.90 1.63
CA LEU A 44 6.72 -18.14 1.01
C LEU A 44 5.29 -18.50 1.44
N ASN A 45 4.88 -18.05 2.63
CA ASN A 45 3.58 -18.34 3.20
C ASN A 45 2.52 -17.27 2.89
N ASN A 46 2.84 -16.30 2.01
CA ASN A 46 1.92 -15.22 1.67
C ASN A 46 1.26 -15.45 0.32
N GLY A 47 0.08 -14.88 0.12
CA GLY A 47 -0.60 -14.91 -1.16
C GLY A 47 0.20 -14.17 -2.24
N LEU A 48 0.08 -14.61 -3.50
CA LEU A 48 0.69 -13.91 -4.64
C LEU A 48 0.23 -12.44 -4.74
N SER A 49 -0.97 -12.14 -4.24
CA SER A 49 -1.55 -10.79 -4.25
C SER A 49 -1.04 -9.86 -3.15
N SER A 50 -0.33 -10.38 -2.15
CA SER A 50 0.17 -9.67 -0.97
C SER A 50 1.67 -9.83 -0.74
N ASN A 51 2.33 -10.72 -1.50
CA ASN A 51 3.77 -10.86 -1.54
C ASN A 51 4.42 -9.62 -2.21
N PRO A 52 5.25 -8.84 -1.48
CA PRO A 52 5.80 -7.58 -1.99
C PRO A 52 6.61 -7.73 -3.28
N LEU A 53 7.50 -8.72 -3.36
CA LEU A 53 8.32 -8.95 -4.55
C LEU A 53 7.47 -9.32 -5.76
N ARG A 54 6.51 -10.25 -5.60
CA ARG A 54 5.65 -10.69 -6.71
C ARG A 54 4.80 -9.56 -7.24
N LEU A 55 4.25 -8.73 -6.35
CA LEU A 55 3.48 -7.56 -6.74
C LEU A 55 4.35 -6.53 -7.48
N TYR A 56 5.58 -6.33 -7.02
CA TYR A 56 6.54 -5.44 -7.67
C TYR A 56 6.90 -5.92 -9.09
N GLU A 57 7.22 -7.21 -9.25
CA GLU A 57 7.53 -7.80 -10.56
C GLU A 57 6.36 -7.69 -11.54
N GLU A 58 5.15 -8.03 -11.07
CA GLU A 58 3.93 -7.98 -11.87
C GLU A 58 3.63 -6.56 -12.34
N LEU A 59 3.64 -5.59 -11.42
CA LEU A 59 3.34 -4.20 -11.73
C LEU A 59 4.41 -3.56 -12.60
N SER A 60 5.70 -3.84 -12.34
CA SER A 60 6.82 -3.34 -13.16
C SER A 60 6.66 -3.78 -14.61
N ARG A 61 6.28 -5.05 -14.84
CA ARG A 61 6.01 -5.56 -16.18
C ARG A 61 4.82 -4.83 -16.82
N ILE A 62 3.69 -4.74 -16.11
CA ILE A 62 2.46 -4.10 -16.61
C ILE A 62 2.71 -2.64 -16.97
N THR A 63 3.44 -1.89 -16.14
CA THR A 63 3.73 -0.48 -16.39
C THR A 63 4.73 -0.28 -17.52
N ALA A 64 5.74 -1.16 -17.64
CA ALA A 64 6.68 -1.14 -18.74
C ALA A 64 6.02 -1.43 -20.10
N THR A 65 5.07 -2.37 -20.15
CA THR A 65 4.34 -2.71 -21.38
C THR A 65 3.09 -1.84 -21.61
N ASN A 66 2.76 -0.94 -20.67
CA ASN A 66 1.54 -0.15 -20.67
C ASN A 66 0.26 -1.00 -20.86
N ASP A 67 0.20 -2.16 -20.20
CA ASP A 67 -0.93 -3.09 -20.32
C ASP A 67 -2.15 -2.58 -19.54
N TYR A 68 -2.93 -1.73 -20.19
CA TYR A 68 -4.07 -1.02 -19.59
C TYR A 68 -5.20 -1.94 -19.15
N ASN A 69 -5.44 -3.03 -19.87
CA ASN A 69 -6.56 -3.94 -19.60
C ASN A 69 -6.19 -5.05 -18.60
N HIS A 70 -4.97 -5.04 -18.07
CA HIS A 70 -4.56 -6.04 -17.09
C HIS A 70 -5.46 -5.99 -15.85
N SER A 71 -5.99 -7.15 -15.45
CA SER A 71 -6.96 -7.29 -14.36
C SER A 71 -6.47 -6.65 -13.04
N ARG A 72 -5.17 -6.73 -12.78
CA ARG A 72 -4.50 -6.08 -11.64
C ARG A 72 -4.72 -4.57 -11.58
N ILE A 73 -4.63 -3.86 -12.71
CA ILE A 73 -4.86 -2.40 -12.75
C ILE A 73 -6.31 -2.08 -12.41
N VAL A 74 -7.26 -2.87 -12.94
CA VAL A 74 -8.68 -2.74 -12.62
C VAL A 74 -8.94 -2.94 -11.13
N GLN A 75 -8.33 -3.97 -10.54
CA GLN A 75 -8.43 -4.23 -9.09
C GLN A 75 -7.84 -3.10 -8.25
N LEU A 76 -6.66 -2.59 -8.61
CA LEU A 76 -6.02 -1.49 -7.89
C LEU A 76 -6.84 -0.20 -7.96
N LYS A 77 -7.38 0.15 -9.14
CA LYS A 77 -8.32 1.27 -9.28
C LYS A 77 -9.52 1.12 -8.36
N ARG A 78 -10.15 -0.06 -8.36
CA ARG A 78 -11.29 -0.35 -7.49
C ARG A 78 -10.92 -0.20 -6.00
N ASN A 79 -9.78 -0.73 -5.58
CA ASN A 79 -9.33 -0.65 -4.19
C ASN A 79 -9.07 0.80 -3.75
N LEU A 80 -8.43 1.61 -4.60
CA LEU A 80 -8.21 3.03 -4.31
C LEU A 80 -9.54 3.81 -4.26
N ILE A 81 -10.47 3.53 -5.17
CA ILE A 81 -11.80 4.16 -5.15
C ILE A 81 -12.55 3.79 -3.87
N MET A 82 -12.54 2.52 -3.46
CA MET A 82 -13.19 2.08 -2.22
C MET A 82 -12.55 2.74 -0.99
N TRP A 83 -11.22 2.86 -0.96
CA TRP A 83 -10.51 3.57 0.10
C TRP A 83 -10.94 5.05 0.18
N VAL A 84 -10.88 5.79 -0.94
CA VAL A 84 -11.33 7.19 -0.99
C VAL A 84 -12.79 7.33 -0.56
N ALA A 85 -13.67 6.44 -1.02
CA ALA A 85 -15.08 6.45 -0.67
C ALA A 85 -15.32 6.17 0.83
N SER A 86 -14.52 5.30 1.45
CA SER A 86 -14.64 4.97 2.88
C SER A 86 -14.20 6.10 3.82
N GLU A 87 -13.42 7.07 3.32
CA GLU A 87 -12.97 8.23 4.09
C GLU A 87 -13.97 9.40 4.04
N VAL A 88 -15.03 9.28 3.22
CA VAL A 88 -16.15 10.23 3.19
C VAL A 88 -16.89 10.11 4.52
N SER A 89 -16.95 11.22 5.27
CA SER A 89 -17.38 11.38 6.68
C SER A 89 -16.26 11.55 7.71
N ASN A 90 -15.04 11.06 7.44
CA ASN A 90 -13.92 11.18 8.37
C ASN A 90 -12.92 12.27 7.99
N LYS A 91 -12.59 12.39 6.69
CA LYS A 91 -11.54 13.31 6.22
C LYS A 91 -11.87 14.05 4.94
N LEU A 92 -12.80 13.53 4.13
CA LEU A 92 -13.15 14.10 2.83
C LEU A 92 -14.62 14.51 2.77
N THR A 93 -14.88 15.60 2.05
CA THR A 93 -16.22 15.94 1.57
C THR A 93 -16.60 15.08 0.36
N TYR A 94 -17.90 14.95 0.07
CA TYR A 94 -18.39 14.25 -1.12
C TYR A 94 -17.79 14.81 -2.43
N SER A 95 -17.62 16.13 -2.53
CA SER A 95 -17.03 16.79 -3.70
C SER A 95 -15.57 16.39 -3.90
N GLN A 96 -14.77 16.43 -2.82
CA GLN A 96 -13.37 16.00 -2.86
C GLN A 96 -13.23 14.52 -3.22
N ALA A 97 -14.05 13.66 -2.62
CA ALA A 97 -14.04 12.24 -2.94
C ALA A 97 -14.41 11.99 -4.41
N GLY A 98 -15.44 12.67 -4.94
CA GLY A 98 -15.80 12.60 -6.35
C GLY A 98 -14.66 13.02 -7.28
N HIS A 99 -13.94 14.09 -6.93
CA HIS A 99 -12.76 14.53 -7.67
C HIS A 99 -11.63 13.49 -7.68
N LEU A 100 -11.29 12.94 -6.51
CA LEU A 100 -10.24 11.92 -6.38
C LEU A 100 -10.60 10.60 -7.09
N ILE A 101 -11.86 10.18 -7.01
CA ILE A 101 -12.37 9.02 -7.77
C ILE A 101 -12.23 9.27 -9.28
N GLY A 102 -12.49 10.50 -9.74
CA GLY A 102 -12.22 10.91 -11.12
C GLY A 102 -10.75 10.79 -11.52
N ILE A 103 -9.83 11.24 -10.66
CA ILE A 103 -8.38 11.09 -10.86
C ILE A 103 -8.00 9.61 -10.97
N ILE A 104 -8.45 8.77 -10.03
CA ILE A 104 -8.11 7.34 -10.01
C ILE A 104 -8.65 6.63 -11.26
N SER A 105 -9.89 6.91 -11.64
CA SER A 105 -10.55 6.27 -12.78
C SER A 105 -9.80 6.56 -14.09
N LYS A 106 -9.33 7.81 -14.26
CA LYS A 106 -8.62 8.28 -15.45
C LYS A 106 -7.10 8.13 -15.37
N ALA A 107 -6.57 7.62 -14.26
CA ALA A 107 -5.12 7.48 -14.08
C ALA A 107 -4.53 6.55 -15.17
N PRO A 108 -3.43 6.97 -15.83
CA PRO A 108 -2.72 6.14 -16.80
C PRO A 108 -2.02 4.97 -16.09
N VAL A 109 -1.71 3.90 -16.84
CA VAL A 109 -1.04 2.70 -16.29
C VAL A 109 0.26 3.04 -15.58
N LYS A 110 1.03 4.00 -16.12
CA LYS A 110 2.29 4.48 -15.54
C LYS A 110 2.15 5.05 -14.12
N SER A 111 0.97 5.52 -13.73
CA SER A 111 0.71 5.96 -12.35
C SER A 111 0.64 4.80 -11.35
N PHE A 112 0.48 3.57 -11.83
CA PHE A 112 0.48 2.35 -11.02
C PHE A 112 1.85 1.70 -10.91
N ARG A 113 2.93 2.41 -11.28
CA ARG A 113 4.30 1.89 -11.12
C ARG A 113 4.55 1.51 -9.66
N PRO A 114 5.19 0.36 -9.42
CA PRO A 114 5.39 -0.14 -8.07
C PRO A 114 6.52 0.58 -7.37
N LEU A 115 6.35 0.76 -6.07
CA LEU A 115 7.32 1.28 -5.12
C LEU A 115 7.50 0.20 -4.05
N LEU A 116 8.73 -0.29 -3.89
CA LEU A 116 9.03 -1.23 -2.81
C LEU A 116 9.43 -0.44 -1.57
N TRP A 117 8.76 -0.69 -0.46
CA TRP A 117 8.95 0.01 0.80
C TRP A 117 9.58 -0.90 1.84
N ARG A 118 10.53 -0.37 2.60
CA ARG A 118 11.02 -0.96 3.86
C ARG A 118 10.42 -0.18 5.02
N ILE A 119 9.80 -0.88 5.96
CA ILE A 119 9.11 -0.31 7.11
C ILE A 119 9.94 -0.57 8.37
N GLU A 120 10.17 0.47 9.16
CA GLU A 120 10.94 0.44 10.41
C GLU A 120 10.04 0.03 11.58
N LEU A 121 9.96 -1.28 11.86
CA LEU A 121 9.00 -1.84 12.84
C LEU A 121 9.28 -1.39 14.29
N SER A 122 10.49 -0.93 14.57
CA SER A 122 10.90 -0.36 15.87
C SER A 122 10.21 0.98 16.17
N ARG A 123 9.73 1.70 15.14
CA ARG A 123 9.07 3.01 15.26
C ARG A 123 7.57 2.89 15.51
N ILE A 124 7.01 1.69 15.33
CA ILE A 124 5.57 1.46 15.30
C ILE A 124 5.13 0.74 16.56
N HIS A 125 4.18 1.33 17.29
CA HIS A 125 3.58 0.70 18.47
C HIS A 125 2.67 -0.48 18.09
N VAL A 126 2.69 -1.55 18.89
CA VAL A 126 1.97 -2.81 18.59
C VAL A 126 0.45 -2.64 18.41
N THR A 127 -0.15 -1.65 19.07
CA THR A 127 -1.60 -1.39 19.00
C THR A 127 -2.08 -0.92 17.63
N ARG A 128 -1.17 -0.52 16.73
CA ARG A 128 -1.51 -0.11 15.35
C ARG A 128 -1.62 -1.30 14.39
N LEU A 129 -1.19 -2.49 14.82
CA LEU A 129 -1.34 -3.71 14.05
C LEU A 129 -2.82 -4.11 13.96
N GLN A 130 -3.34 -4.15 12.75
CA GLN A 130 -4.64 -4.73 12.44
C GLN A 130 -4.39 -6.15 11.90
N ASN A 131 -4.74 -7.18 12.66
CA ASN A 131 -4.63 -8.56 12.16
C ASN A 131 -5.90 -8.92 11.38
N ILE A 132 -5.86 -8.75 10.06
CA ILE A 132 -6.96 -9.08 9.13
C ILE A 132 -6.41 -9.84 7.91
N GLY A 133 -5.18 -10.37 7.99
CA GLY A 133 -4.56 -11.11 6.89
C GLY A 133 -5.22 -12.49 6.69
N GLN A 134 -5.29 -12.93 5.43
CA GLN A 134 -5.65 -14.33 5.12
C GLN A 134 -4.45 -15.25 5.32
N PHE A 135 -3.24 -14.69 5.25
CA PHE A 135 -1.98 -15.43 5.27
C PHE A 135 -1.17 -15.17 6.55
N PRO A 136 -0.32 -16.13 6.99
CA PRO A 136 0.45 -16.01 8.24
C PRO A 136 1.42 -14.83 8.31
N ASP A 137 1.94 -14.35 7.16
CA ASP A 137 2.87 -13.22 7.08
C ASP A 137 2.26 -12.04 6.32
N GLU A 138 1.01 -11.72 6.67
CA GLU A 138 0.24 -10.62 6.11
C GLU A 138 -0.34 -9.75 7.22
N TYR A 139 0.18 -8.52 7.31
CA TYR A 139 -0.13 -7.59 8.38
C TYR A 139 -0.65 -6.28 7.81
N LEU A 140 -1.61 -5.66 8.50
CA LEU A 140 -2.20 -4.37 8.09
C LEU A 140 -1.88 -3.29 9.11
N ILE A 141 -1.49 -2.12 8.63
CA ILE A 141 -1.43 -0.88 9.40
C ILE A 141 -2.34 0.12 8.72
N GLY A 142 -3.25 0.74 9.47
CA GLY A 142 -4.25 1.65 8.92
C GLY A 142 -3.74 3.05 8.60
N ASP A 143 -2.63 3.45 9.22
CA ASP A 143 -2.21 4.86 9.30
C ASP A 143 -0.69 5.05 9.34
N LEU A 144 0.08 4.22 8.61
CA LEU A 144 1.54 4.29 8.54
C LEU A 144 2.02 5.69 8.14
N ASP A 145 2.93 6.28 8.92
CA ASP A 145 3.47 7.61 8.69
C ASP A 145 4.69 7.56 7.75
N SER A 146 4.87 8.63 6.97
CA SER A 146 6.04 8.87 6.13
C SER A 146 7.41 8.67 6.81
N ASN A 147 7.51 8.87 8.12
CA ASN A 147 8.77 8.67 8.87
C ASN A 147 8.98 7.22 9.35
N GLU A 148 8.04 6.32 9.07
CA GLU A 148 8.07 4.90 9.47
C GLU A 148 8.49 3.97 8.33
N TYR A 149 8.70 4.51 7.13
CA TYR A 149 9.16 3.74 5.99
C TYR A 149 10.13 4.52 5.11
N GLU A 150 10.83 3.78 4.27
CA GLU A 150 11.62 4.30 3.17
C GLU A 150 11.24 3.58 1.87
N VAL A 151 11.30 4.31 0.75
CA VAL A 151 11.19 3.70 -0.57
C VAL A 151 12.57 3.18 -0.96
N ILE A 152 12.71 1.86 -1.08
CA ILE A 152 13.99 1.20 -1.39
C ILE A 152 14.16 0.91 -2.88
N VAL A 153 13.06 0.84 -3.64
CA VAL A 153 13.09 0.67 -5.10
C VAL A 153 11.94 1.47 -5.73
N ASP A 154 12.26 2.25 -6.77
CA ASP A 154 11.32 2.97 -7.65
C ASP A 154 11.57 2.52 -9.10
N ALA A 155 10.50 2.26 -9.86
CA ALA A 155 10.52 1.63 -11.19
C ALA A 155 10.25 2.62 -12.33
#